data_AF-A0A8T2P578-F1
#
_entry.id   AF-A0A8T2P578-F1
#
_cell.length_a   1.000
_cell.length_b   1.000
_cell.length_c   1.000
_cell.angle_alpha   90.00
_cell.angle_beta   90.00
_cell.angle_gamma   90.00
#
_symmetry.space_group_name_H-M   'P 1'
#
loop_
_entity.id
_entity.type
_entity.pdbx_description
1 polymer ?
#
loop_
_entity_poly.entity_id
_entity_poly.type
_entity_poly.pdbx_seq_one_letter_code
_entity_poly.pdbx_strand_id
1 'polypeptide(L)'
;LPALVRVAVCGGTHGNELSGVYLVRERLKKKKKEEADTVSVMTVMSNPRAVQQCRRYTETDLNRCFTAATLSAPVSDRTPYEIVRSQELNTLLGPKGTDDAMDLICDLHNTTANMGLCLISYSDADWICLHIYKADIFNVMKEGVQLVLDWIHNFNSGVWFDGGEVEVYTMVKNIDYPRDAETRTITAAIHPQL
;
A
#
# COMPACT_ATOMS: atom_id res chain seq x y z
N LEU A 1 -6.31 18.44 -15.08
CA LEU A 1 -6.27 17.93 -13.70
C LEU A 1 -4.94 18.36 -13.07
N PRO A 2 -4.85 18.57 -11.74
CA PRO A 2 -3.58 18.97 -11.12
C PRO A 2 -2.54 17.86 -11.27
N ALA A 3 -1.28 18.23 -11.50
CA ALA A 3 -0.18 17.27 -11.58
C ALA A 3 0.06 16.59 -10.23
N LEU A 4 0.45 15.32 -10.25
CA LEU A 4 0.87 14.55 -9.08
C LEU A 4 2.37 14.77 -8.86
N VAL A 5 2.75 15.51 -7.82
CA VAL A 5 4.13 15.94 -7.59
C VAL A 5 4.77 15.13 -6.45
N ARG A 6 3.98 14.80 -5.42
CA ARG A 6 4.40 14.09 -4.21
C ARG A 6 3.89 12.66 -4.24
N VAL A 7 4.66 11.77 -4.87
CA VAL A 7 4.32 10.35 -4.97
C VAL A 7 5.26 9.51 -4.12
N ALA A 8 4.70 8.57 -3.36
CA ALA A 8 5.46 7.61 -2.57
C ALA A 8 5.18 6.15 -2.99
N VAL A 9 6.23 5.34 -3.04
CA VAL A 9 6.13 3.87 -3.13
C VAL A 9 6.60 3.28 -1.81
N CYS A 10 5.69 2.59 -1.15
CA CYS A 10 5.87 1.97 0.16
C CYS A 10 5.93 0.45 0.03
N GLY A 11 6.75 -0.18 0.84
CA GLY A 11 6.86 -1.63 0.88
C GLY A 11 7.32 -2.12 2.24
N GLY A 12 7.01 -3.37 2.55
CA GLY A 12 7.29 -3.94 3.87
C GLY A 12 6.42 -3.33 4.97
N THR A 13 5.19 -2.92 4.65
CA THR A 13 4.17 -2.58 5.67
C THR A 13 3.89 -3.81 6.54
N HIS A 14 3.79 -4.98 5.90
CA HIS A 14 3.96 -6.27 6.55
C HIS A 14 5.35 -6.83 6.24
N GLY A 15 6.12 -7.16 7.28
CA GLY A 15 7.55 -7.46 7.11
C GLY A 15 7.88 -8.81 6.45
N ASN A 16 6.90 -9.70 6.33
CA ASN A 16 7.02 -11.00 5.66
C ASN A 16 6.50 -11.01 4.21
N GLU A 17 6.04 -9.87 3.69
CA GLU A 17 5.60 -9.71 2.29
C GLU A 17 6.77 -9.25 1.43
N LEU A 18 7.55 -10.24 0.97
CA LEU A 18 8.91 -10.02 0.49
C LEU A 18 9.01 -9.25 -0.83
N SER A 19 8.00 -9.33 -1.71
CA SER A 19 8.09 -8.67 -3.03
C SER A 19 8.23 -7.16 -2.89
N GLY A 20 7.40 -6.53 -2.04
CA GLY A 20 7.48 -5.10 -1.75
C GLY A 20 8.78 -4.72 -1.04
N VAL A 21 9.23 -5.56 -0.10
CA VAL A 21 10.50 -5.39 0.63
C VAL A 21 11.69 -5.36 -0.32
N TYR A 22 11.78 -6.34 -1.23
CA TYR A 22 12.89 -6.43 -2.19
C TYR A 22 12.85 -5.27 -3.17
N LEU A 23 11.69 -4.94 -3.73
CA LEU A 23 11.55 -3.83 -4.68
C LEU A 23 12.01 -2.49 -4.06
N VAL A 24 11.55 -2.18 -2.84
CA VAL A 24 11.96 -0.98 -2.11
C VAL A 24 13.47 -0.98 -1.86
N ARG A 25 14.04 -2.12 -1.42
CA ARG A 25 15.49 -2.24 -1.21
C ARG A 25 16.29 -2.01 -2.48
N GLU A 26 15.86 -2.55 -3.62
CA GLU A 26 16.51 -2.35 -4.89
C GLU A 26 16.46 -0.88 -5.33
N ARG A 27 15.29 -0.24 -5.23
CA ARG A 27 15.11 1.19 -5.56
C ARG A 27 15.96 2.10 -4.69
N LEU A 28 15.99 1.86 -3.38
CA LEU A 28 16.83 2.63 -2.44
C LEU A 28 18.33 2.45 -2.73
N LYS A 29 18.77 1.29 -3.24
CA LYS A 29 20.15 1.08 -3.68
C LYS A 29 20.47 1.81 -4.97
N LYS A 30 19.53 1.86 -5.93
CA LYS A 30 19.71 2.56 -7.23
C LYS A 30 19.74 4.08 -7.08
N LYS A 31 18.85 4.67 -6.27
CA LYS A 31 18.88 6.12 -5.96
C LYS A 31 20.20 6.60 -5.34
N LYS A 32 20.97 5.71 -4.71
CA LYS A 32 22.31 6.05 -4.19
C LYS A 32 23.40 6.04 -5.28
N LYS A 33 23.12 5.53 -6.47
CA LYS A 33 24.07 5.33 -7.57
C LYS A 33 23.84 6.25 -8.78
N GLU A 34 22.66 6.83 -8.92
CA GLU A 34 22.26 7.65 -10.08
C GLU A 34 21.78 9.04 -9.61
N GLU A 35 22.14 10.10 -10.35
CA GLU A 35 21.55 11.44 -10.20
C GLU A 35 20.13 11.48 -10.80
N ALA A 36 19.29 12.34 -10.23
CA ALA A 36 17.84 12.23 -10.21
C ALA A 36 17.13 12.08 -11.57
N ASP A 37 16.22 11.10 -11.62
CA ASP A 37 15.19 10.94 -12.64
C ASP A 37 14.20 12.14 -12.66
N THR A 38 13.52 12.35 -13.80
CA THR A 38 12.57 13.47 -14.02
C THR A 38 11.34 13.47 -13.11
N VAL A 39 11.02 12.36 -12.42
CA VAL A 39 9.93 12.29 -11.43
C VAL A 39 10.48 11.80 -10.10
N SER A 40 10.53 12.69 -9.10
CA SER A 40 11.02 12.36 -7.76
C SER A 40 9.99 11.54 -6.98
N VAL A 41 10.02 10.22 -7.16
CA VAL A 41 9.19 9.28 -6.40
C VAL A 41 9.88 8.96 -5.08
N MET A 42 9.26 9.26 -3.95
CA MET A 42 9.76 8.85 -2.63
C MET A 42 9.64 7.33 -2.50
N THR A 43 10.66 6.66 -1.98
CA THR A 43 10.62 5.21 -1.73
C THR A 43 10.80 4.96 -0.25
N VAL A 44 9.90 4.20 0.37
CA VAL A 44 9.85 4.05 1.84
C VAL A 44 9.76 2.58 2.26
N MET A 45 10.63 2.20 3.20
CA MET A 45 10.48 0.94 3.95
C MET A 45 9.53 1.20 5.13
N SER A 46 8.31 0.68 5.08
CA SER A 46 7.25 1.03 6.01
C SER A 46 7.47 0.47 7.42
N ASN A 47 7.77 -0.82 7.56
CA ASN A 47 8.03 -1.45 8.86
C ASN A 47 9.42 -2.14 8.92
N PRO A 48 10.52 -1.37 9.09
CA PRO A 48 11.87 -1.93 9.13
C PRO A 48 12.07 -3.02 10.20
N ARG A 49 11.44 -2.87 11.38
CA ARG A 49 11.59 -3.83 12.49
C ARG A 49 10.95 -5.17 12.17
N ALA A 50 9.74 -5.18 11.62
CA ALA A 50 9.06 -6.41 11.21
C ALA A 50 9.78 -7.07 10.02
N VAL A 51 10.29 -6.26 9.07
CA VAL A 51 11.08 -6.73 7.93
C VAL A 51 12.36 -7.42 8.38
N GLN A 52 13.08 -6.86 9.36
CA GLN A 52 14.30 -7.47 9.89
C GLN A 52 14.02 -8.86 10.51
N GLN A 53 12.83 -9.04 11.08
CA GLN A 53 12.41 -10.30 11.70
C GLN A 53 11.65 -11.24 10.74
N CYS A 54 11.42 -10.83 9.49
CA CYS A 54 10.57 -11.54 8.53
C CYS A 54 9.20 -11.93 9.12
N ARG A 55 8.56 -10.98 9.82
CA ARG A 55 7.24 -11.15 10.45
C ARG A 55 6.26 -10.14 9.88
N ARG A 56 4.97 -10.45 9.93
CA ARG A 56 3.90 -9.52 9.53
C ARG A 56 4.03 -8.20 10.30
N TYR A 57 4.13 -8.28 11.62
CA TYR A 57 4.39 -7.18 12.53
C TYR A 57 5.11 -7.69 13.78
N THR A 58 5.57 -6.78 14.64
CA THR A 58 6.24 -7.09 15.90
C THR A 58 5.31 -6.99 17.12
N GLU A 59 4.46 -5.96 17.20
CA GLU A 59 3.55 -5.78 18.33
C GLU A 59 2.09 -5.67 17.87
N THR A 60 1.81 -4.85 16.85
CA THR A 60 0.46 -4.74 16.25
C THR A 60 0.53 -4.52 14.74
N ASP A 61 -0.59 -4.76 14.04
CA ASP A 61 -0.65 -4.60 12.59
C ASP A 61 -0.54 -3.12 12.17
N LEU A 62 0.59 -2.75 11.55
CA LEU A 62 0.85 -1.37 11.10
C LEU A 62 -0.25 -0.85 10.17
N ASN A 63 -0.83 -1.70 9.33
CA ASN A 63 -1.90 -1.33 8.40
C ASN A 63 -3.26 -1.15 9.11
N ARG A 64 -3.28 -1.12 10.45
CA ARG A 64 -4.43 -0.77 11.30
C ARG A 64 -4.16 0.45 12.20
N CYS A 65 -2.97 1.06 12.12
CA CYS A 65 -2.55 2.13 13.02
C CYS A 65 -2.79 3.56 12.49
N PHE A 66 -3.39 3.74 11.30
CA PHE A 66 -3.52 5.07 10.67
C PHE A 66 -4.89 5.74 10.91
N THR A 67 -5.53 5.48 12.04
CA THR A 67 -6.76 6.21 12.43
C THR A 67 -6.39 7.59 12.96
N ALA A 68 -7.27 8.59 12.80
CA ALA A 68 -7.02 9.94 13.33
C ALA A 68 -6.69 9.91 14.84
N ALA A 69 -7.43 9.11 15.60
CA ALA A 69 -7.21 8.94 17.04
C ALA A 69 -5.83 8.35 17.36
N THR A 70 -5.37 7.34 16.61
CA THR A 70 -4.03 6.75 16.78
C THR A 70 -2.93 7.76 16.42
N LEU A 71 -3.13 8.54 15.36
CA LEU A 71 -2.14 9.50 14.87
C LEU A 71 -2.00 10.73 15.77
N SER A 72 -3.07 11.11 16.49
CA SER A 72 -3.04 12.24 17.44
C SER A 72 -2.73 11.83 18.89
N ALA A 73 -2.67 10.53 19.19
CA ALA A 73 -2.46 10.05 20.55
C ALA A 73 -1.01 10.31 21.03
N PRO A 74 -0.81 10.69 22.30
CA PRO A 74 0.53 10.87 22.84
C PRO A 74 1.31 9.55 22.89
N VAL A 75 2.61 9.61 22.60
CA VAL A 75 3.53 8.47 22.69
C VAL A 75 4.04 8.32 24.12
N SER A 76 4.09 7.08 24.60
CA SER A 76 4.70 6.69 25.86
C SER A 76 5.58 5.46 25.66
N ASP A 77 6.39 5.09 26.65
CA ASP A 77 7.25 3.89 26.60
C ASP A 77 6.46 2.58 26.46
N ARG A 78 5.14 2.60 26.69
CA ARG A 78 4.25 1.45 26.53
C ARG A 78 3.54 1.42 25.18
N THR A 79 3.73 2.44 24.34
CA THR A 79 3.08 2.53 23.04
C THR A 79 3.69 1.48 22.10
N PRO A 80 2.89 0.59 21.49
CA PRO A 80 3.37 -0.39 20.52
C PRO A 80 4.20 0.26 19.41
N TYR A 81 5.28 -0.39 19.00
CA TYR A 81 6.18 0.12 17.97
C TYR A 81 5.46 0.52 16.68
N GLU A 82 4.53 -0.28 16.17
CA GLU A 82 3.83 0.06 14.92
C GLU A 82 2.93 1.31 15.06
N ILE A 83 2.45 1.65 16.26
CA ILE A 83 1.72 2.90 16.49
C ILE A 83 2.68 4.09 16.38
N VAL A 84 3.83 4.03 17.06
CA VAL A 84 4.88 5.06 16.93
C VAL A 84 5.31 5.20 15.48
N ARG A 85 5.53 4.07 14.79
CA ARG A 85 5.92 4.03 13.38
C ARG A 85 4.86 4.65 12.47
N SER A 86 3.57 4.46 12.75
CA SER A 86 2.50 5.10 11.98
C SER A 86 2.51 6.62 12.11
N GLN A 87 2.85 7.16 13.28
CA GLN A 87 3.00 8.60 13.50
C GLN A 87 4.23 9.16 12.77
N GLU A 88 5.37 8.46 12.80
CA GLU A 88 6.54 8.82 11.98
C GLU A 88 6.22 8.85 10.48
N LEU A 89 5.52 7.84 9.98
CA LEU A 89 5.09 7.77 8.59
C LEU A 89 4.07 8.86 8.24
N ASN A 90 3.18 9.23 9.17
CA ASN A 90 2.25 10.33 8.99
C ASN A 90 2.96 11.69 8.93
N THR A 91 4.05 11.87 9.68
CA THR A 91 4.91 13.06 9.56
C THR A 91 5.66 13.08 8.23
N LEU A 92 6.07 11.92 7.71
CA LEU A 92 6.83 11.82 6.46
C LEU A 92 5.96 11.92 5.19
N LEU A 93 4.77 11.30 5.22
CA LEU A 93 3.89 11.11 4.06
C LEU A 93 2.58 11.89 4.16
N GLY A 94 2.24 12.37 5.34
CA GLY A 94 1.05 13.17 5.61
C GLY A 94 1.43 14.64 5.83
N PRO A 95 0.76 15.34 6.78
CA PRO A 95 -0.24 14.83 7.71
C PRO A 95 -1.52 14.33 7.02
N LYS A 96 -2.04 13.17 7.43
CA LYS A 96 -3.24 12.56 6.81
C LYS A 96 -4.44 13.52 6.86
N GLY A 97 -5.03 13.77 5.69
CA GLY A 97 -6.21 14.61 5.53
C GLY A 97 -5.92 16.09 5.39
N THR A 98 -4.65 16.50 5.23
CA THR A 98 -4.26 17.87 4.89
C THR A 98 -3.76 17.97 3.46
N ASP A 99 -3.72 19.20 2.91
CA ASP A 99 -3.17 19.49 1.58
C ASP A 99 -1.65 19.26 1.50
N ASP A 100 -0.98 19.12 2.64
CA ASP A 100 0.46 18.85 2.74
C ASP A 100 0.81 17.37 2.54
N ALA A 101 -0.17 16.47 2.59
CA ALA A 101 0.02 15.04 2.40
C ALA A 101 0.51 14.67 0.98
N MET A 102 1.08 13.47 0.84
CA MET A 102 1.41 12.90 -0.47
C MET A 102 0.16 12.85 -1.36
N ASP A 103 0.34 13.18 -2.64
CA ASP A 103 -0.74 13.17 -3.63
C ASP A 103 -1.13 11.71 -3.96
N LEU A 104 -0.16 10.79 -3.92
CA LEU A 104 -0.39 9.36 -4.10
C LEU A 104 0.61 8.51 -3.28
N ILE A 105 0.10 7.50 -2.59
CA ILE A 105 0.89 6.47 -1.91
C ILE A 105 0.55 5.11 -2.50
N CYS A 106 1.53 4.47 -3.14
CA CYS A 106 1.42 3.10 -3.61
C CYS A 106 2.04 2.16 -2.57
N ASP A 107 1.21 1.51 -1.74
CA ASP A 107 1.67 0.54 -0.75
C ASP A 107 1.61 -0.89 -1.29
N LEU A 108 2.75 -1.58 -1.28
CA LEU A 108 2.93 -2.86 -1.94
C LEU A 108 2.71 -4.02 -0.97
N HIS A 109 1.76 -4.89 -1.31
CA HIS A 109 1.38 -6.06 -0.51
C HIS A 109 1.48 -7.36 -1.30
N ASN A 110 1.66 -8.46 -0.58
CA ASN A 110 1.49 -9.82 -1.07
C ASN A 110 0.36 -10.51 -0.30
N THR A 111 -0.31 -11.44 -0.96
CA THR A 111 -1.32 -12.30 -0.34
C THR A 111 -1.02 -13.75 -0.67
N THR A 112 -1.41 -14.67 0.20
CA THR A 112 -1.38 -16.11 -0.07
C THR A 112 -2.58 -16.57 -0.89
N ALA A 113 -3.60 -15.73 -1.03
CA ALA A 113 -4.75 -15.99 -1.90
C ALA A 113 -4.36 -15.83 -3.38
N ASN A 114 -5.02 -16.58 -4.26
CA ASN A 114 -4.79 -16.52 -5.71
C ASN A 114 -5.49 -15.31 -6.34
N MET A 115 -5.09 -14.09 -5.96
CA MET A 115 -5.72 -12.84 -6.42
C MET A 115 -5.08 -12.26 -7.69
N GLY A 116 -3.94 -12.80 -8.13
CA GLY A 116 -3.16 -12.17 -9.20
C GLY A 116 -2.67 -10.76 -8.82
N LEU A 117 -2.57 -9.87 -9.83
CA LEU A 117 -2.37 -8.43 -9.58
C LEU A 117 -3.71 -7.83 -9.16
N CYS A 118 -3.76 -7.25 -7.96
CA CYS A 118 -4.96 -6.64 -7.42
C CYS A 118 -4.63 -5.25 -6.89
N LEU A 119 -5.38 -4.24 -7.33
CA LEU A 119 -5.31 -2.88 -6.81
C LEU A 119 -6.46 -2.68 -5.83
N ILE A 120 -6.15 -2.18 -4.64
CA ILE A 120 -7.11 -1.98 -3.56
C ILE A 120 -7.20 -0.47 -3.28
N SER A 121 -8.40 0.10 -3.42
CA SER A 121 -8.72 1.46 -2.98
C SER A 121 -9.86 1.44 -1.96
N TYR A 122 -9.92 2.48 -1.13
CA TYR A 122 -10.98 2.68 -0.14
C TYR A 122 -12.09 3.61 -0.64
N SER A 123 -11.97 4.13 -1.86
CA SER A 123 -12.95 5.02 -2.48
C SER A 123 -13.13 4.66 -3.94
N ASP A 124 -14.38 4.42 -4.33
CA ASP A 124 -14.84 4.30 -5.71
C ASP A 124 -15.10 5.67 -6.37
N ALA A 125 -15.05 6.75 -5.59
CA ALA A 125 -15.17 8.13 -6.04
C ALA A 125 -13.81 8.84 -6.22
N ASP A 126 -12.71 8.19 -5.82
CA ASP A 126 -11.37 8.77 -6.01
C ASP A 126 -10.98 8.69 -7.49
N TRP A 127 -10.97 9.86 -8.14
CA TRP A 127 -10.72 9.98 -9.57
C TRP A 127 -9.31 9.50 -9.95
N ILE A 128 -8.30 9.62 -9.06
CA ILE A 128 -6.94 9.14 -9.34
C ILE A 128 -6.96 7.62 -9.43
N CYS A 129 -7.59 6.95 -8.45
CA CYS A 129 -7.72 5.49 -8.46
C CYS A 129 -8.47 5.00 -9.70
N LEU A 130 -9.56 5.66 -10.08
CA LEU A 130 -10.32 5.32 -11.30
C LEU A 130 -9.49 5.46 -12.58
N HIS A 131 -8.63 6.47 -12.70
CA HIS A 131 -7.77 6.62 -13.87
C HIS A 131 -6.65 5.57 -13.90
N ILE A 132 -6.09 5.21 -12.73
CA ILE A 132 -5.12 4.12 -12.63
C ILE A 132 -5.77 2.80 -13.06
N TYR A 133 -7.03 2.54 -12.69
CA TYR A 133 -7.73 1.33 -13.10
C TYR A 133 -8.05 1.26 -14.60
N LYS A 134 -8.20 2.42 -15.25
CA LYS A 134 -8.44 2.52 -16.70
C LYS A 134 -7.17 2.40 -17.54
N ALA A 135 -6.04 2.86 -17.00
CA ALA A 135 -4.77 2.56 -17.63
C ALA A 135 -4.62 1.04 -17.59
N ASP A 136 -4.45 0.39 -18.74
CA ASP A 136 -4.32 -1.07 -18.88
C ASP A 136 -3.02 -1.60 -18.21
N ILE A 137 -2.94 -1.47 -16.89
CA ILE A 137 -1.77 -1.78 -16.06
C ILE A 137 -1.85 -3.25 -15.68
N PHE A 138 -1.52 -4.14 -16.61
CA PHE A 138 -1.45 -5.59 -16.35
C PHE A 138 0.01 -6.08 -16.33
N ASN A 139 0.54 -6.37 -15.12
CA ASN A 139 1.45 -7.47 -14.75
C ASN A 139 2.21 -7.25 -13.41
N VAL A 140 2.92 -8.31 -12.97
CA VAL A 140 3.77 -8.52 -11.77
C VAL A 140 4.27 -7.25 -11.07
N MET A 141 4.25 -7.22 -9.72
CA MET A 141 4.53 -6.06 -8.84
C MET A 141 5.59 -5.04 -9.32
N LYS A 142 6.73 -5.47 -9.86
CA LYS A 142 7.75 -4.55 -10.40
C LYS A 142 7.26 -3.84 -11.67
N GLU A 143 6.67 -4.59 -12.60
CA GLU A 143 6.01 -4.06 -13.79
C GLU A 143 4.82 -3.20 -13.39
N GLY A 144 3.98 -3.66 -12.46
CA GLY A 144 2.87 -2.87 -11.92
C GLY A 144 3.32 -1.51 -11.35
N VAL A 145 4.39 -1.48 -10.54
CA VAL A 145 4.95 -0.20 -10.07
C VAL A 145 5.48 0.65 -11.21
N GLN A 146 6.19 0.06 -12.18
CA GLN A 146 6.71 0.82 -13.33
C GLN A 146 5.56 1.44 -14.13
N LEU A 147 4.51 0.66 -14.39
CA LEU A 147 3.32 1.10 -15.11
C LEU A 147 2.58 2.23 -14.39
N VAL A 148 2.48 2.19 -13.05
CA VAL A 148 1.93 3.32 -12.28
C VAL A 148 2.79 4.58 -12.43
N LEU A 149 4.12 4.44 -12.44
CA LEU A 149 5.01 5.59 -12.64
C LEU A 149 4.96 6.16 -14.05
N ASP A 150 4.89 5.29 -15.06
CA ASP A 150 4.72 5.68 -16.46
C ASP A 150 3.38 6.40 -16.64
N TRP A 151 2.32 5.90 -15.98
CA TRP A 151 1.02 6.57 -15.95
C TRP A 151 1.11 7.97 -15.32
N ILE A 152 1.75 8.13 -14.16
CA ILE A 152 1.98 9.44 -13.52
C ILE A 152 2.73 10.38 -14.47
N HIS A 153 3.77 9.89 -15.15
CA HIS A 153 4.56 10.68 -16.08
C HIS A 153 3.72 11.20 -17.26
N ASN A 154 2.95 10.31 -17.89
CA ASN A 154 2.04 10.67 -18.99
C ASN A 154 0.97 11.66 -18.53
N PHE A 155 0.36 11.39 -17.37
CA PHE A 155 -0.64 12.25 -16.77
C PHE A 155 -0.12 13.66 -16.47
N ASN A 156 1.06 13.77 -15.85
CA ASN A 156 1.70 15.05 -15.58
C ASN A 156 2.13 15.79 -16.86
N SER A 157 2.37 15.06 -17.94
CA SER A 157 2.71 15.62 -19.26
C SER A 157 1.47 16.10 -20.05
N GLY A 158 0.27 15.97 -19.48
CA GLY A 158 -0.98 16.39 -20.11
C GLY A 158 -1.49 15.43 -21.20
N VAL A 159 -0.98 14.19 -21.23
CA VAL A 159 -1.50 13.15 -22.14
C VAL A 159 -2.97 12.91 -21.81
N TRP A 160 -3.81 12.93 -22.85
CA TRP A 160 -5.21 12.59 -22.74
C TRP A 160 -5.38 11.08 -22.68
N PHE A 161 -6.17 10.58 -21.73
CA PHE A 161 -6.53 9.18 -21.62
C PHE A 161 -7.98 9.01 -22.08
N ASP A 162 -8.20 8.12 -23.04
CA ASP A 162 -9.55 7.81 -23.48
C ASP A 162 -10.36 7.19 -22.34
N GLY A 163 -11.61 7.59 -22.22
CA GLY A 163 -12.53 7.03 -21.24
C GLY A 163 -12.95 5.61 -21.63
N GLY A 164 -12.99 4.70 -20.65
CA GLY A 164 -13.56 3.37 -20.81
C GLY A 164 -14.37 2.91 -19.59
N GLU A 165 -14.99 1.75 -19.70
CA GLU A 165 -15.63 1.01 -18.61
C GLU A 165 -14.59 0.11 -17.91
N VAL A 166 -14.69 -0.01 -16.59
CA VAL A 166 -13.83 -0.89 -15.78
C VAL A 166 -14.70 -1.68 -14.82
N GLU A 167 -14.46 -2.99 -14.71
CA GLU A 167 -15.11 -3.83 -13.71
C GLU A 167 -14.39 -3.68 -12.36
N VAL A 168 -15.13 -3.36 -11.31
CA VAL A 168 -14.62 -3.22 -9.94
C VAL A 168 -15.40 -4.12 -9.00
N TYR A 169 -14.70 -4.72 -8.03
CA TYR A 169 -15.30 -5.56 -6.99
C TYR A 169 -15.36 -4.78 -5.67
N THR A 170 -16.56 -4.62 -5.12
CA THR A 170 -16.78 -3.95 -3.83
C THR A 170 -16.91 -4.96 -2.70
N MET A 171 -16.33 -4.65 -1.54
CA MET A 171 -16.42 -5.52 -0.38
C MET A 171 -17.86 -5.55 0.15
N VAL A 172 -18.48 -6.73 0.16
CA VAL A 172 -19.85 -6.92 0.71
C VAL A 172 -19.80 -7.37 2.17
N LYS A 173 -19.06 -8.44 2.46
CA LYS A 173 -18.90 -9.01 3.80
C LYS A 173 -17.70 -9.95 3.88
N ASN A 174 -17.20 -10.15 5.10
CA ASN A 174 -16.26 -11.21 5.41
C ASN A 174 -17.03 -12.45 5.90
N ILE A 175 -16.65 -13.63 5.39
CA ILE A 175 -17.12 -14.91 5.91
C ILE A 175 -15.98 -15.50 6.73
N ASP A 176 -16.22 -15.77 8.01
CA ASP A 176 -15.24 -16.40 8.89
C ASP A 176 -15.17 -17.90 8.62
N TYR A 177 -14.06 -18.52 9.03
CA TYR A 177 -13.93 -19.96 9.04
C TYR A 177 -15.01 -20.57 9.96
N PRO A 178 -15.52 -21.77 9.65
CA PRO A 178 -16.33 -22.53 10.60
C PRO A 178 -15.55 -22.72 11.90
N ARG A 179 -16.20 -22.43 13.02
CA ARG A 179 -15.62 -22.52 14.36
C ARG A 179 -16.51 -23.31 15.29
N ASP A 180 -15.88 -23.98 16.22
CA ASP A 180 -16.55 -24.58 17.36
C ASP A 180 -17.19 -23.48 18.22
N ALA A 181 -18.42 -23.73 18.71
CA ALA A 181 -19.23 -22.70 19.36
C ALA A 181 -18.67 -22.29 20.74
N GLU A 182 -18.05 -23.22 21.45
CA GLU A 182 -17.53 -22.99 22.81
C GLU A 182 -16.06 -22.53 22.77
N THR A 183 -15.21 -23.30 22.09
CA THR A 183 -13.76 -23.06 22.07
C THR A 183 -13.33 -22.00 21.07
N ARG A 184 -14.20 -21.64 20.11
CA ARG A 184 -13.92 -20.69 19.00
C ARG A 184 -12.75 -21.10 18.10
N THR A 185 -12.29 -22.35 18.24
CA THR A 185 -11.25 -22.95 17.39
C THR A 185 -11.80 -23.22 16.00
N ILE A 186 -10.94 -23.12 14.98
CA ILE A 186 -11.33 -23.39 13.59
C ILE A 186 -11.58 -24.89 13.42
N THR A 187 -12.73 -25.24 12.84
CA THR A 187 -13.15 -26.64 12.65
C THR A 187 -13.11 -27.11 11.19
N ALA A 188 -13.05 -26.17 10.24
CA ALA A 188 -12.92 -26.49 8.82
C ALA A 188 -12.12 -25.42 8.06
N ALA A 189 -11.48 -25.83 6.97
CA ALA A 189 -10.76 -24.96 6.05
C ALA A 189 -11.62 -24.60 4.81
N ILE A 190 -11.06 -23.77 3.92
CA ILE A 190 -11.69 -23.43 2.64
C ILE A 190 -11.89 -24.69 1.79
N HIS A 191 -13.07 -24.82 1.19
CA HIS A 191 -13.41 -25.96 0.34
C HIS A 191 -12.53 -25.96 -0.94
N PRO A 192 -12.02 -27.11 -1.44
CA PRO A 192 -11.10 -27.15 -2.58
C PRO A 192 -11.68 -26.64 -3.93
N GLN A 193 -12.98 -26.37 -3.99
CA GLN A 193 -13.66 -25.84 -5.18
C GLN A 193 -13.97 -24.33 -5.09
N LEU A 194 -13.50 -23.66 -4.02
CA LEU A 194 -13.49 -22.20 -3.90
C LEU A 194 -12.11 -21.68 -4.29
#